data_AF-A0A380ELV5-F1
#
_entry.id   AF-A0A380ELV5-F1
#
_cell.length_a   1.000
_cell.length_b   1.000
_cell.length_c   1.000
_cell.angle_alpha   90.00
_cell.angle_beta   90.00
_cell.angle_gamma   90.00
#
_symmetry.space_group_name_H-M   'P 1'
#
loop_
_entity.id
_entity.type
_entity.pdbx_description
1 polymer ?
#
loop_
_entity_poly.entity_id
_entity_poly.type
_entity_poly.pdbx_seq_one_letter_code
_entity_poly.pdbx_strand_id
1 'polypeptide(L)'
;MNDIAYLKATFKTNKKINGDTKDVAEVTAFDKKLNKLNVSIQPNEVNLQVKVEPFSKKVKVNVKQKGSLADDKELSSIDLEDKEIEIFGSRDDLQNISEVDAEVDLDGISESTEKTVKINLPEHVTKAQPSETKAYINVK
;
A
#
# COMPACT_ATOMS: atom_id res chain seq x y z
N MET A 1 -14.24 -49.27 0.54
CA MET A 1 -15.15 -48.18 0.97
C MET A 1 -14.76 -46.93 0.20
N ASN A 2 -15.72 -46.16 -0.30
CA ASN A 2 -15.43 -44.87 -0.91
C ASN A 2 -15.23 -43.87 0.23
N ASP A 3 -14.02 -43.83 0.77
CA ASP A 3 -13.68 -42.94 1.85
C ASP A 3 -13.56 -41.51 1.32
N ILE A 4 -14.12 -40.56 2.07
CA ILE A 4 -13.93 -39.14 1.79
C ILE A 4 -12.45 -38.84 1.98
N ALA A 5 -11.81 -38.32 0.94
CA ALA A 5 -10.42 -37.89 0.99
C ALA A 5 -10.32 -36.36 1.05
N TYR A 6 -11.23 -35.65 0.37
CA TYR A 6 -11.19 -34.20 0.27
C TYR A 6 -12.59 -33.60 0.41
N LEU A 7 -12.68 -32.50 1.13
CA LEU A 7 -13.79 -31.55 1.07
C LEU A 7 -13.28 -30.30 0.37
N LYS A 8 -13.99 -29.84 -0.66
CA LYS A 8 -13.60 -28.65 -1.43
C LYS A 8 -14.77 -27.68 -1.50
N ALA A 9 -14.44 -26.40 -1.32
CA ALA A 9 -15.30 -25.27 -1.60
C ALA A 9 -14.52 -24.31 -2.51
N THR A 10 -15.15 -23.81 -3.56
CA THR A 10 -14.51 -22.97 -4.59
C THR A 10 -15.29 -21.69 -4.79
N PHE A 11 -14.58 -20.58 -4.98
CA PHE A 11 -15.20 -19.33 -5.41
C PHE A 11 -15.96 -19.53 -6.73
N LYS A 12 -17.20 -19.04 -6.77
CA LYS A 12 -18.10 -19.12 -7.93
C LYS A 12 -17.65 -18.22 -9.07
N THR A 13 -16.87 -17.17 -8.78
CA THR A 13 -16.40 -16.21 -9.78
C THR A 13 -15.17 -16.72 -10.55
N ASN A 14 -15.23 -16.65 -11.88
CA ASN A 14 -14.12 -16.90 -12.81
C ASN A 14 -13.39 -15.62 -13.23
N LYS A 15 -13.71 -14.48 -12.62
CA LYS A 15 -13.07 -13.19 -12.91
C LYS A 15 -11.77 -13.05 -12.13
N LYS A 16 -10.79 -12.34 -12.71
CA LYS A 16 -9.61 -11.89 -11.97
C LYS A 16 -10.06 -11.09 -10.73
N ILE A 17 -9.55 -11.47 -9.57
CA ILE A 17 -9.81 -10.77 -8.31
C ILE A 17 -8.78 -9.64 -8.19
N ASN A 18 -9.23 -8.39 -8.35
CA ASN A 18 -8.38 -7.20 -8.29
C ASN A 18 -8.57 -6.40 -6.99
N GLY A 19 -9.30 -6.94 -6.01
CA GLY A 19 -9.56 -6.32 -4.72
C GLY A 19 -10.18 -7.31 -3.74
N ASP A 20 -10.35 -6.90 -2.50
CA ASP A 20 -10.99 -7.71 -1.46
C ASP A 20 -12.36 -8.22 -1.90
N THR A 21 -12.61 -9.52 -1.72
CA THR A 21 -13.88 -10.13 -2.10
C THR A 21 -14.31 -11.19 -1.10
N LYS A 22 -15.63 -11.42 -1.07
CA LYS A 22 -16.27 -12.46 -0.29
C LYS A 22 -17.15 -13.30 -1.20
N ASP A 23 -17.34 -14.56 -0.84
CA ASP A 23 -18.23 -15.47 -1.56
C ASP A 23 -18.80 -16.52 -0.61
N VAL A 24 -19.90 -17.15 -1.02
CA VAL A 24 -20.51 -18.28 -0.32
C VAL A 24 -20.44 -19.49 -1.25
N ALA A 25 -19.72 -20.51 -0.82
CA ALA A 25 -19.42 -21.69 -1.63
C ALA A 25 -20.00 -22.95 -1.00
N GLU A 26 -20.61 -23.78 -1.85
CA GLU A 26 -21.05 -25.12 -1.46
C GLU A 26 -19.86 -26.04 -1.26
N VAL A 27 -19.91 -26.85 -0.21
CA VAL A 27 -18.89 -27.86 0.10
C VAL A 27 -19.21 -29.14 -0.67
N THR A 28 -18.25 -29.63 -1.44
CA THR A 28 -18.36 -30.91 -2.17
C THR A 28 -17.31 -31.90 -1.68
N ALA A 29 -17.72 -33.15 -1.46
CA ALA A 29 -16.84 -34.25 -1.06
C ALA A 29 -16.31 -35.03 -2.27
N PHE A 30 -15.05 -35.44 -2.18
CA PHE A 30 -14.35 -36.21 -3.19
C PHE A 30 -13.57 -37.39 -2.58
N ASP A 31 -13.46 -38.49 -3.32
CA ASP A 31 -12.57 -39.61 -2.96
C ASP A 31 -11.10 -39.31 -3.33
N LYS A 32 -10.19 -40.26 -3.05
CA LYS A 32 -8.75 -40.14 -3.36
C LYS A 32 -8.45 -39.97 -4.86
N LYS A 33 -9.38 -40.36 -5.74
CA LYS A 33 -9.27 -40.25 -7.19
C LYS A 33 -9.98 -39.00 -7.73
N LEU A 34 -10.44 -38.10 -6.84
CA LEU A 34 -11.20 -36.89 -7.15
C LEU A 34 -12.57 -37.16 -7.80
N ASN A 35 -13.17 -38.34 -7.57
CA ASN A 35 -14.56 -38.57 -7.94
C ASN A 35 -15.48 -37.87 -6.93
N LYS A 36 -16.51 -37.18 -7.41
CA LYS A 36 -17.52 -36.55 -6.55
C LYS A 36 -18.30 -37.64 -5.81
N LEU A 37 -18.41 -37.49 -4.49
CA LEU A 37 -19.18 -38.37 -3.62
C LEU A 37 -20.55 -37.77 -3.35
N ASN A 38 -21.58 -38.63 -3.35
CA ASN A 38 -22.94 -38.24 -2.97
C ASN A 38 -23.13 -38.50 -1.47
N VAL A 39 -22.89 -37.48 -0.65
CA VAL A 39 -22.95 -37.54 0.81
C VAL A 39 -23.64 -36.29 1.36
N SER A 40 -24.21 -36.40 2.57
CA SER A 40 -24.75 -35.25 3.29
C SER A 40 -23.62 -34.52 4.02
N ILE A 41 -23.58 -33.19 3.91
CA ILE A 41 -22.55 -32.32 4.49
C ILE A 41 -23.26 -31.22 5.28
N GLN A 42 -22.86 -31.01 6.54
CA GLN A 42 -23.38 -29.96 7.41
C GLN A 42 -22.22 -29.20 8.09
N PRO A 43 -22.06 -27.88 7.86
CA PRO A 43 -22.83 -27.04 6.94
C PRO A 43 -22.53 -27.36 5.47
N ASN A 44 -23.53 -27.25 4.60
CA ASN A 44 -23.37 -27.46 3.16
C ASN A 44 -22.74 -26.25 2.44
N GLU A 45 -22.68 -25.10 3.11
CA GLU A 45 -22.08 -23.87 2.59
C GLU A 45 -21.09 -23.27 3.58
N VAL A 46 -20.07 -22.59 3.06
CA VAL A 46 -19.07 -21.86 3.84
C VAL A 46 -18.83 -20.48 3.25
N ASN A 47 -18.51 -19.52 4.12
CA ASN A 47 -18.09 -18.18 3.71
C ASN A 47 -16.60 -18.21 3.35
N LEU A 48 -16.29 -17.76 2.15
CA LEU A 48 -14.93 -17.56 1.68
C LEU A 48 -14.60 -16.07 1.66
N GLN A 49 -13.39 -15.71 2.07
CA GLN A 49 -12.89 -14.34 2.01
C GLN A 49 -11.47 -14.35 1.42
N VAL A 50 -11.24 -13.48 0.45
CA VAL A 50 -9.91 -13.21 -0.10
C VAL A 50 -9.60 -11.74 0.12
N LYS A 51 -8.43 -11.46 0.69
CA LYS A 51 -7.88 -10.12 0.79
C LYS A 51 -6.80 -9.95 -0.26
N VAL A 52 -6.83 -8.84 -0.98
CA VAL A 52 -5.78 -8.47 -1.93
C VAL A 52 -4.92 -7.43 -1.24
N GLU A 53 -3.70 -7.82 -0.90
CA GLU A 53 -2.73 -6.88 -0.35
C GLU A 53 -2.11 -6.06 -1.48
N PRO A 54 -2.06 -4.72 -1.36
CA PRO A 54 -1.40 -3.89 -2.34
C PRO A 54 0.10 -4.23 -2.37
N PHE A 55 0.70 -4.15 -3.55
CA PHE A 55 2.15 -4.18 -3.62
C PHE A 55 2.71 -2.94 -2.93
N SER A 56 3.89 -3.07 -2.34
CA SER A 56 4.61 -1.97 -1.75
C SER A 56 6.03 -1.89 -2.27
N LYS A 57 6.60 -0.68 -2.22
CA LYS A 57 7.99 -0.41 -2.58
C LYS A 57 8.52 0.71 -1.70
N LYS A 58 9.77 0.56 -1.25
CA LYS A 58 10.48 1.65 -0.58
C LYS A 58 11.15 2.56 -1.60
N VAL A 59 10.96 3.86 -1.43
CA VAL A 59 11.45 4.91 -2.34
C VAL A 59 12.00 6.09 -1.55
N LYS A 60 12.97 6.79 -2.14
CA LYS A 60 13.59 7.95 -1.50
C LYS A 60 12.66 9.17 -1.57
N VAL A 61 12.79 10.05 -0.57
CA VAL A 61 12.09 11.33 -0.55
C VAL A 61 13.05 12.45 -0.94
N ASN A 62 12.71 13.17 -2.01
CA ASN A 62 13.43 14.35 -2.46
C ASN A 62 12.78 15.61 -1.90
N VAL A 63 13.61 16.54 -1.43
CA VAL A 63 13.15 17.84 -0.94
C VAL A 63 13.00 18.79 -2.12
N LYS A 64 11.80 19.30 -2.35
CA LYS A 64 11.53 20.42 -3.26
C LYS A 64 11.28 21.68 -2.46
N GLN A 65 12.10 22.70 -2.67
CA GLN A 65 11.94 23.98 -2.00
C GLN A 65 10.93 24.83 -2.74
N LYS A 66 10.08 25.53 -2.00
CA LYS A 66 9.14 26.52 -2.54
C LYS A 66 9.25 27.82 -1.76
N GLY A 67 9.11 28.91 -2.49
CA GLY A 67 9.26 30.25 -1.94
C GLY A 67 10.72 30.63 -1.76
N SER A 68 10.95 31.63 -0.92
CA SER A 68 12.27 32.15 -0.60
C SER A 68 12.35 32.54 0.87
N LEU A 69 13.54 32.40 1.45
CA LEU A 69 13.80 32.94 2.79
C LEU A 69 13.74 34.47 2.78
N ALA A 70 13.60 35.07 3.97
CA ALA A 70 13.71 36.51 4.13
C ALA A 70 15.09 37.01 3.66
N ASP A 71 15.16 38.25 3.14
CA ASP A 71 16.36 38.82 2.49
C ASP A 71 17.63 38.81 3.38
N ASP A 72 17.48 38.71 4.71
CA ASP A 72 18.57 38.69 5.70
C ASP A 72 18.98 37.28 6.15
N LYS A 73 18.48 36.21 5.50
CA LYS A 73 18.71 34.82 5.88
C LYS A 73 19.25 33.95 4.75
N GLU A 74 20.15 33.05 5.10
CA GLU A 74 20.64 32.01 4.18
C GLU A 74 20.21 30.61 4.65
N LEU A 75 19.79 29.77 3.70
CA LEU A 75 19.50 28.37 3.98
C LEU A 75 20.80 27.62 4.25
N SER A 76 20.91 26.99 5.42
CA SER A 76 22.05 26.14 5.78
C SER A 76 21.80 24.68 5.35
N SER A 77 20.69 24.08 5.81
CA SER A 77 20.29 22.72 5.41
C SER A 77 18.79 22.51 5.54
N ILE A 78 18.28 21.51 4.82
CA ILE A 78 16.96 20.93 5.06
C ILE A 78 17.16 19.42 5.22
N ASP A 79 16.79 18.89 6.38
CA ASP A 79 16.87 17.47 6.69
C ASP A 79 15.48 16.92 6.93
N LEU A 80 15.16 15.79 6.30
CA LEU A 80 13.90 15.07 6.55
C LEU A 80 14.12 14.00 7.62
N GLU A 81 13.15 13.87 8.53
CA GLU A 81 13.07 12.78 9.49
C GLU A 81 13.02 11.42 8.76
N ASP A 82 12.19 11.33 7.71
CA ASP A 82 12.05 10.15 6.86
C ASP A 82 12.68 10.39 5.48
N LYS A 83 13.86 9.82 5.25
CA LYS A 83 14.56 9.88 3.95
C LYS A 83 14.06 8.85 2.94
N GLU A 84 13.40 7.81 3.44
CA GLU A 84 12.83 6.72 2.66
C GLU A 84 11.46 6.39 3.23
N ILE A 85 10.48 6.20 2.35
CA ILE A 85 9.11 5.84 2.73
C ILE A 85 8.65 4.63 1.93
N GLU A 86 7.58 4.00 2.41
CA GLU A 86 6.93 2.91 1.71
C GLU A 86 5.69 3.42 0.95
N ILE A 87 5.66 3.22 -0.37
CA ILE A 87 4.53 3.54 -1.23
C ILE A 87 3.77 2.26 -1.62
N PHE A 88 2.46 2.38 -1.82
CA PHE A 88 1.56 1.27 -2.12
C PHE A 88 0.78 1.51 -3.41
N GLY A 89 0.64 0.48 -4.24
CA GLY A 89 -0.03 0.57 -5.53
C GLY A 89 -0.03 -0.76 -6.28
N SER A 90 -0.37 -0.72 -7.56
CA SER A 90 -0.22 -1.89 -8.43
C SER A 90 1.27 -2.13 -8.74
N ARG A 91 1.64 -3.37 -9.07
CA ARG A 91 3.03 -3.69 -9.43
C ARG A 91 3.51 -2.86 -10.62
N ASP A 92 2.66 -2.66 -11.61
CA ASP A 92 2.98 -1.91 -12.84
C ASP A 92 3.20 -0.41 -12.56
N ASP A 93 2.45 0.17 -11.61
CA ASP A 93 2.60 1.58 -11.24
C ASP A 93 3.89 1.81 -10.43
N LEU A 94 4.18 0.90 -9.48
CA LEU A 94 5.34 1.03 -8.59
C LEU A 94 6.68 0.76 -9.27
N GLN A 95 6.71 0.03 -10.39
CA GLN A 95 7.95 -0.40 -11.02
C GLN A 95 8.84 0.81 -11.42
N ASN A 96 8.21 1.86 -11.93
CA ASN A 96 8.89 3.03 -12.50
C ASN A 96 9.13 4.16 -11.46
N ILE A 97 8.63 4.02 -10.24
CA ILE A 97 8.77 5.04 -9.20
C ILE A 97 10.01 4.72 -8.37
N SER A 98 11.04 5.56 -8.46
CA SER A 98 12.27 5.46 -7.65
C SER A 98 12.30 6.45 -6.49
N GLU A 99 11.58 7.56 -6.61
CA GLU A 99 11.59 8.68 -5.69
C GLU A 99 10.25 9.39 -5.69
N VAL A 100 9.99 10.11 -4.61
CA VAL A 100 8.82 10.98 -4.41
C VAL A 100 9.26 12.31 -3.86
N ASP A 101 8.45 13.35 -4.04
CA ASP A 101 8.81 14.71 -3.62
C ASP A 101 8.09 15.11 -2.33
N ALA A 102 8.79 15.83 -1.46
CA ALA A 102 8.22 16.58 -0.35
C ALA A 102 8.48 18.07 -0.55
N GLU A 103 7.41 18.86 -0.69
CA GLU A 103 7.50 20.30 -0.94
C GLU A 103 7.60 21.09 0.37
N VAL A 104 8.76 21.70 0.62
CA VAL A 104 9.04 22.49 1.82
C VAL A 104 8.90 23.97 1.50
N ASP A 105 7.91 24.61 2.13
CA ASP A 105 7.68 26.04 2.00
C ASP A 105 8.58 26.84 2.96
N LEU A 106 9.45 27.65 2.37
CA LEU A 106 10.44 28.50 3.03
C LEU A 106 9.93 29.91 3.33
N ASP A 107 8.76 30.29 2.80
CA ASP A 107 8.22 31.64 2.99
C ASP A 107 7.95 31.91 4.47
N GLY A 108 8.42 33.07 4.94
CA GLY A 108 8.24 33.53 6.32
C GLY A 108 9.12 32.85 7.36
N ILE A 109 10.10 32.03 6.97
CA ILE A 109 11.07 31.44 7.91
C ILE A 109 12.22 32.42 8.18
N SER A 110 12.31 32.90 9.42
CA SER A 110 13.39 33.79 9.88
C SER A 110 14.39 33.13 10.83
N GLU A 111 14.02 31.97 11.41
CA GLU A 111 14.82 31.21 12.37
C GLU A 111 14.69 29.71 12.07
N SER A 112 15.67 28.91 12.51
CA SER A 112 15.65 27.47 12.31
C SER A 112 14.43 26.85 12.97
N THR A 113 13.72 25.99 12.23
CA THR A 113 12.42 25.49 12.65
C THR A 113 12.17 24.08 12.12
N GLU A 114 11.16 23.42 12.69
CA GLU A 114 10.64 22.16 12.18
C GLU A 114 9.24 22.36 11.60
N LYS A 115 8.98 21.78 10.43
CA LYS A 115 7.67 21.78 9.78
C LYS A 115 7.27 20.37 9.40
N THR A 116 6.00 20.03 9.62
CA THR A 116 5.42 18.81 9.04
C THR A 116 5.11 19.06 7.56
N VAL A 117 5.62 18.17 6.72
CA VAL A 117 5.56 18.30 5.26
C VAL A 117 4.87 17.10 4.68
N LYS A 118 3.88 17.35 3.82
CA LYS A 118 3.18 16.27 3.12
C LYS A 118 4.02 15.76 1.96
N ILE A 119 3.94 14.47 1.74
CA ILE A 119 4.62 13.80 0.63
C ILE A 119 3.70 13.86 -0.58
N ASN A 120 4.21 14.39 -1.69
CA ASN A 120 3.50 14.44 -2.96
C ASN A 120 3.60 13.07 -3.62
N LEU A 121 2.45 12.40 -3.73
CA LEU A 121 2.37 11.08 -4.33
C LEU A 121 2.22 11.19 -5.85
N PRO A 122 3.01 10.42 -6.64
CA PRO A 122 2.82 10.31 -8.07
C PRO A 122 1.42 9.79 -8.43
N GLU A 123 0.98 10.05 -9.67
CA GLU A 123 -0.25 9.44 -10.19
C GLU A 123 -0.17 7.91 -10.04
N HIS A 124 -1.30 7.29 -9.68
CA HIS A 124 -1.46 5.84 -9.48
C HIS A 124 -0.83 5.23 -8.21
N VAL A 125 -0.20 6.03 -7.34
CA VAL A 125 0.12 5.60 -5.96
C VAL A 125 -1.11 5.78 -5.09
N THR A 126 -1.51 4.72 -4.39
CA THR A 126 -2.73 4.69 -3.56
C THR A 126 -2.49 5.18 -2.14
N LYS A 127 -1.29 4.96 -1.60
CA LYS A 127 -0.92 5.32 -0.23
C LYS A 127 0.59 5.44 -0.08
N ALA A 128 1.05 6.25 0.87
CA ALA A 128 2.41 6.22 1.39
C ALA A 128 2.41 6.10 2.92
N GLN A 129 3.50 5.54 3.45
CA GLN A 129 3.73 5.40 4.87
C GLN A 129 5.20 5.72 5.23
N PRO A 130 5.44 6.76 6.05
CA PRO A 130 4.46 7.77 6.48
C PRO A 130 3.93 8.62 5.30
N SER A 131 2.77 9.28 5.46
CA SER A 131 2.20 10.18 4.43
C SER A 131 2.70 11.62 4.53
N GLU A 132 3.34 11.94 5.64
CA GLU A 132 3.97 13.22 5.96
C GLU A 132 5.22 12.94 6.78
N THR A 133 6.18 13.85 6.72
CA THR A 133 7.45 13.73 7.46
C THR A 133 7.81 15.10 8.04
N LYS A 134 8.63 15.13 9.10
CA LYS A 134 9.16 16.38 9.61
C LYS A 134 10.37 16.82 8.78
N ALA A 135 10.36 18.07 8.35
CA ALA A 135 11.53 18.74 7.81
C ALA A 135 12.13 19.67 8.86
N TYR A 136 13.42 19.50 9.11
CA TYR A 136 14.26 20.36 9.93
C TYR A 136 14.94 21.37 9.02
N ILE A 137 14.55 22.63 9.14
CA ILE A 137 15.02 23.73 8.30
C ILE A 137 15.99 24.55 9.12
N ASN A 138 17.26 24.55 8.72
CA ASN A 138 18.31 25.31 9.39
C ASN A 138 18.66 26.54 8.56
N VAL A 139 18.62 27.71 9.19
CA VAL A 139 19.00 29.00 8.56
C VAL A 139 20.12 29.66 9.37
N LYS A 140 20.91 30.53 8.70
CA LYS A 140 22.00 31.31 9.31
C LYS A 140 21.89 32.77 8.92
#